data_AF-A0A8F4F0M4-F1
#
_entry.id   AF-A0A8F4F0M4-F1
#
_cell.length_a   1.000
_cell.length_b   1.000
_cell.length_c   1.000
_cell.angle_alpha   90.00
_cell.angle_beta   90.00
_cell.angle_gamma   90.00
#
_symmetry.space_group_name_H-M   'P 1'
#
loop_
_entity.id
_entity.type
_entity.pdbx_description
1 polymer ?
#
loop_
_entity_poly.entity_id
_entity_poly.type
_entity_poly.pdbx_seq_one_letter_code
_entity_poly.pdbx_strand_id
1 'polypeptide(L)'
;TDIGQNAKTHTSYNTFNNDQTDNMTMSLKVTFIDDPSADKQIAVINTTGSFLKANPTISSAPIDNYPIPGASATLRYPSQYDIAFNLQDNSARFFNVAPTNAVEETTVTSSVSYQLGGSVKASATPNGPSAEAGATGQVTWSDSVSYKQTSYKTNLIDQTNKNVKWNVFFNGY
;
A
#
# COMPACT_ATOMS: atom_id res chain seq x y z
N THR A 1 -16.88 11.30 -10.85
CA THR A 1 -16.31 12.20 -11.87
C THR A 1 -16.49 11.59 -13.23
N ASP A 2 -16.95 12.37 -14.21
CA ASP A 2 -17.03 11.91 -15.61
C ASP A 2 -15.62 11.71 -16.17
N ILE A 3 -15.39 10.59 -16.85
CA ILE A 3 -14.11 10.28 -17.52
C ILE A 3 -14.29 10.06 -19.03
N GLY A 4 -15.45 10.41 -19.60
CA GLY A 4 -15.74 10.32 -21.03
C GLY A 4 -16.46 9.03 -21.43
N GLN A 5 -17.09 9.04 -22.61
CA GLN A 5 -17.87 7.92 -23.16
C GLN A 5 -18.92 7.33 -22.19
N ASN A 6 -19.58 8.19 -21.42
CA ASN A 6 -20.54 7.83 -20.36
C ASN A 6 -19.94 7.06 -19.17
N ALA A 7 -18.61 6.87 -19.14
CA ALA A 7 -17.94 6.26 -18.01
C ALA A 7 -17.74 7.27 -16.87
N LYS A 8 -17.87 6.78 -15.64
CA LYS A 8 -17.81 7.60 -14.42
C LYS A 8 -17.00 6.91 -13.34
N THR A 9 -16.38 7.72 -12.49
CA THR A 9 -15.72 7.25 -11.28
C THR A 9 -16.48 7.66 -10.03
N HIS A 10 -16.53 6.77 -9.05
CA HIS A 10 -17.11 7.01 -7.73
C HIS A 10 -16.08 6.68 -6.67
N THR A 11 -15.63 7.70 -5.93
CA THR A 11 -14.60 7.54 -4.91
C THR A 11 -15.23 7.64 -3.52
N SER A 12 -14.94 6.65 -2.68
CA SER A 12 -15.24 6.67 -1.26
C SER A 12 -13.92 6.63 -0.48
N TYR A 13 -13.91 7.30 0.67
CA TYR A 13 -12.77 7.34 1.58
C TYR A 13 -13.26 7.04 2.99
N ASN A 14 -12.62 6.08 3.65
CA ASN A 14 -12.91 5.74 5.03
C ASN A 14 -11.62 5.64 5.84
N THR A 15 -11.63 6.15 7.07
CA THR A 15 -10.50 6.08 7.99
C THR A 15 -10.97 5.47 9.30
N PHE A 16 -10.21 4.49 9.77
CA PHE A 16 -10.37 3.86 11.06
C PHE A 16 -9.12 4.10 11.92
N ASN A 17 -9.32 4.50 13.17
CA ASN A 17 -8.22 4.68 14.13
C ASN A 17 -8.32 3.60 15.22
N ASN A 18 -7.23 2.87 15.41
CA ASN A 18 -7.03 1.96 16.54
C ASN A 18 -5.93 2.49 17.45
N ASP A 19 -6.23 3.57 18.17
CA ASP A 19 -5.26 4.23 19.07
C ASP A 19 -5.00 3.44 20.36
N GLN A 20 -5.89 2.51 20.72
CA GLN A 20 -5.89 1.85 22.04
C GLN A 20 -4.98 0.61 22.10
N THR A 21 -4.79 -0.11 20.99
CA THR A 21 -4.03 -1.37 20.98
C THR A 21 -2.86 -1.35 20.00
N ASP A 22 -3.05 -0.85 18.78
CA ASP A 22 -2.05 -0.97 17.72
C ASP A 22 -1.39 0.37 17.33
N ASN A 23 -1.88 1.51 17.87
CA ASN A 23 -1.45 2.88 17.51
C ASN A 23 -1.39 3.06 15.99
N MET A 24 -2.50 2.74 15.33
CA MET A 24 -2.58 2.69 13.88
C MET A 24 -3.80 3.43 13.38
N THR A 25 -3.59 4.23 12.34
CA THR A 25 -4.63 4.78 11.48
C THR A 25 -4.63 3.96 10.19
N MET A 26 -5.76 3.34 9.87
CA MET A 26 -5.98 2.69 8.59
C MET A 26 -6.91 3.57 7.75
N SER A 27 -6.46 3.98 6.58
CA SER A 27 -7.28 4.70 5.61
C SER A 27 -7.43 3.88 4.34
N LEU A 28 -8.66 3.81 3.83
CA LEU A 28 -9.01 3.11 2.62
C LEU A 28 -9.71 4.07 1.66
N LYS A 29 -9.08 4.34 0.53
CA LYS A 29 -9.71 4.98 -0.62
C LYS A 29 -10.10 3.90 -1.62
N VAL A 30 -11.37 3.88 -2.00
CA VAL A 30 -11.89 2.99 -3.03
C VAL A 30 -12.47 3.84 -4.15
N THR A 31 -11.97 3.67 -5.36
CA THR A 31 -12.53 4.28 -6.57
C THR A 31 -13.14 3.21 -7.45
N PHE A 32 -14.46 3.22 -7.57
CA PHE A 32 -15.20 2.42 -8.53
C PHE A 32 -15.18 3.10 -9.89
N ILE A 33 -14.92 2.34 -10.95
CA ILE A 33 -14.97 2.80 -12.33
C ILE A 33 -16.15 2.11 -13.00
N ASP A 34 -17.18 2.90 -13.29
CA ASP A 34 -18.38 2.48 -14.01
C ASP A 34 -18.19 2.86 -15.49
N ASP A 35 -17.79 1.89 -16.31
CA ASP A 35 -17.55 2.07 -17.73
C ASP A 35 -18.44 1.10 -18.52
N PRO A 36 -19.47 1.58 -19.25
CA PRO A 36 -20.35 0.73 -20.03
C PRO A 36 -19.66 -0.07 -21.14
N SER A 37 -18.45 0.33 -21.54
CA SER A 37 -17.66 -0.35 -22.56
C SER A 37 -16.72 -1.43 -21.99
N ALA A 38 -16.58 -1.52 -20.66
CA ALA A 38 -15.78 -2.55 -20.01
C ALA A 38 -16.57 -3.85 -19.82
N ASP A 39 -15.88 -4.99 -19.93
CA ASP A 39 -16.47 -6.32 -19.71
C ASP A 39 -16.62 -6.68 -18.22
N LYS A 40 -16.05 -5.86 -17.32
CA LYS A 40 -15.97 -6.09 -15.88
C LYS A 40 -16.10 -4.77 -15.12
N GLN A 41 -16.67 -4.84 -13.92
CA GLN A 41 -16.62 -3.75 -12.95
C GLN A 41 -15.22 -3.67 -12.33
N ILE A 42 -14.66 -2.46 -12.28
CA ILE A 42 -13.33 -2.22 -11.75
C ILE A 42 -13.42 -1.38 -10.48
N ALA A 43 -12.71 -1.82 -9.44
CA ALA A 43 -12.47 -1.04 -8.23
C ALA A 43 -10.97 -0.93 -8.00
N VAL A 44 -10.51 0.30 -7.76
CA VAL A 44 -9.14 0.59 -7.35
C VAL A 44 -9.14 0.87 -5.87
N ILE A 45 -8.27 0.18 -5.15
CA ILE A 45 -8.12 0.31 -3.69
C ILE A 45 -6.74 0.87 -3.39
N ASN A 46 -6.67 1.90 -2.55
CA ASN A 46 -5.41 2.39 -2.03
C ASN A 46 -5.48 2.75 -0.54
N THR A 47 -4.34 2.65 0.13
CA THR A 47 -4.20 2.84 1.58
C THR A 47 -3.72 4.24 1.96
N THR A 48 -3.84 5.21 1.05
CA THR A 48 -3.37 6.59 1.29
C THR A 48 -3.98 7.16 2.57
N GLY A 49 -3.15 7.77 3.41
CA GLY A 49 -3.55 8.30 4.71
C GLY A 49 -3.40 7.32 5.87
N SER A 50 -3.06 6.05 5.61
CA SER A 50 -2.72 5.10 6.66
C SER A 50 -1.39 5.46 7.33
N PHE A 51 -1.31 5.21 8.63
CA PHE A 51 -0.13 5.45 9.45
C PHE A 51 -0.01 4.37 10.53
N LEU A 52 1.15 3.73 10.60
CA LEU A 52 1.51 2.79 11.66
C LEU A 52 2.63 3.39 12.49
N LYS A 53 2.39 3.59 13.79
CA LYS A 53 3.38 4.18 14.67
C LYS A 53 4.42 3.15 15.11
N ALA A 54 5.70 3.53 15.06
CA ALA A 54 6.80 2.61 15.38
C ALA A 54 6.84 2.18 16.86
N ASN A 55 6.41 3.05 17.77
CA ASN A 55 6.38 2.83 19.23
C ASN A 55 7.61 2.09 19.80
N PRO A 56 8.84 2.59 19.57
CA PRO A 56 10.01 1.96 20.15
C PRO A 56 9.94 2.06 21.68
N THR A 57 10.37 1.00 22.36
CA THR A 57 10.49 1.00 23.83
C THR A 57 11.92 0.65 24.23
N ILE A 58 12.40 1.33 25.27
CA ILE A 58 13.69 1.06 25.89
C ILE A 58 13.41 0.57 27.31
N SER A 59 13.97 -0.59 27.66
CA SER A 59 13.90 -1.13 29.01
C SER A 59 15.29 -1.48 29.52
N SER A 60 15.47 -1.49 30.83
CA SER A 60 16.72 -1.97 31.43
C SER A 60 16.95 -3.43 31.04
N ALA A 61 18.17 -3.76 30.65
CA ALA A 61 18.61 -5.13 30.41
C ALA A 61 19.55 -5.53 31.56
N PRO A 62 19.34 -6.67 32.25
CA PRO A 62 20.29 -7.15 33.24
C PRO A 62 21.53 -7.77 32.57
N ILE A 63 22.70 -7.62 33.19
CA ILE A 63 23.94 -8.29 32.80
C ILE A 63 24.11 -9.48 33.75
N ASP A 64 24.22 -10.70 33.22
CA ASP A 64 24.34 -11.92 34.03
C ASP A 64 23.24 -12.05 35.11
N ASN A 65 22.00 -11.69 34.76
CA ASN A 65 20.84 -11.61 35.66
C ASN A 65 20.97 -10.59 36.81
N TYR A 66 21.98 -9.74 36.80
CA TYR A 66 22.15 -8.65 37.76
C TYR A 66 21.75 -7.30 37.14
N PRO A 67 20.77 -6.58 37.70
CA PRO A 67 20.40 -5.25 37.21
C PRO A 67 21.47 -4.23 37.64
N ILE A 68 22.31 -3.82 36.69
CA ILE A 68 23.24 -2.69 36.88
C ILE A 68 22.62 -1.45 36.20
N PRO A 69 22.16 -0.44 36.96
CA PRO A 69 21.58 0.77 36.39
C PRO A 69 22.54 1.42 35.40
N GLY A 70 22.09 1.65 34.17
CA GLY A 70 22.87 2.32 33.12
C GLY A 70 23.92 1.47 32.41
N ALA A 71 24.11 0.19 32.78
CA ALA A 71 25.11 -0.66 32.11
C ALA A 71 24.60 -1.32 30.81
N SER A 72 23.29 -1.58 30.72
CA SER A 72 22.69 -2.15 29.51
C SER A 72 21.20 -1.84 29.40
N ALA A 73 20.73 -1.76 28.16
CA ALA A 73 19.34 -1.53 27.81
C ALA A 73 18.92 -2.42 26.63
N THR A 74 17.65 -2.80 26.60
CA THR A 74 16.99 -3.47 25.48
C THR A 74 16.18 -2.44 24.71
N LEU A 75 16.41 -2.33 23.41
CA LEU A 75 15.57 -1.56 22.49
C LEU A 75 14.63 -2.53 21.76
N ARG A 76 13.32 -2.33 21.91
CA ARG A 76 12.30 -2.94 21.06
C ARG A 76 11.91 -1.94 19.98
N TYR A 77 11.96 -2.37 18.72
CA TYR A 77 11.59 -1.58 17.55
C TYR A 77 10.87 -2.48 16.53
N PRO A 78 10.09 -1.92 15.59
CA PRO A 78 9.41 -2.70 14.57
C PRO A 78 10.41 -3.10 13.49
N SER A 79 10.76 -4.38 13.39
CA SER A 79 11.60 -4.89 12.31
C SER A 79 10.84 -5.03 10.98
N GLN A 80 9.51 -4.98 11.01
CA GLN A 80 8.64 -5.16 9.85
C GLN A 80 7.26 -4.53 10.09
N TYR A 81 6.65 -4.02 9.01
CA TYR A 81 5.22 -3.72 8.94
C TYR A 81 4.57 -4.60 7.88
N ASP A 82 3.37 -5.11 8.16
CA ASP A 82 2.60 -5.97 7.24
C ASP A 82 1.34 -5.25 6.76
N ILE A 83 1.06 -5.33 5.46
CA ILE A 83 -0.19 -4.85 4.85
C ILE A 83 -0.77 -6.00 4.04
N ALA A 84 -2.02 -6.36 4.30
CA ALA A 84 -2.68 -7.46 3.61
C ALA A 84 -4.11 -7.11 3.22
N PHE A 85 -4.53 -7.61 2.07
CA PHE A 85 -5.94 -7.63 1.68
C PHE A 85 -6.37 -9.04 1.34
N ASN A 86 -7.58 -9.38 1.78
CA ASN A 86 -8.23 -10.64 1.47
C ASN A 86 -9.65 -10.36 0.95
N LEU A 87 -9.97 -10.90 -0.22
CA LEU A 87 -11.30 -10.85 -0.80
C LEU A 87 -12.12 -12.04 -0.33
N GLN A 88 -13.16 -11.75 0.43
CA GLN A 88 -14.15 -12.74 0.90
C GLN A 88 -15.19 -13.08 -0.19
N ASP A 89 -15.46 -12.13 -1.09
CA ASP A 89 -16.45 -12.33 -2.15
C ASP A 89 -15.94 -13.31 -3.22
N ASN A 90 -16.82 -14.17 -3.74
CA ASN A 90 -16.48 -15.21 -4.72
C ASN A 90 -16.44 -14.73 -6.17
N SER A 91 -16.92 -13.52 -6.48
CA SER A 91 -16.92 -12.94 -7.82
C SER A 91 -15.75 -11.97 -8.04
N ALA A 92 -15.34 -11.23 -7.00
CA ALA A 92 -14.23 -10.30 -7.05
C ALA A 92 -12.87 -11.00 -7.17
N ARG A 93 -11.91 -10.38 -7.86
CA ARG A 93 -10.54 -10.89 -8.02
C ARG A 93 -9.54 -9.73 -7.99
N PHE A 94 -8.38 -9.95 -7.37
CA PHE A 94 -7.22 -9.09 -7.62
C PHE A 94 -6.66 -9.41 -9.01
N PHE A 95 -6.51 -8.38 -9.85
CA PHE A 95 -5.97 -8.52 -11.21
C PHE A 95 -4.64 -7.79 -11.38
N ASN A 96 -4.50 -6.62 -10.76
CA ASN A 96 -3.26 -5.83 -10.76
C ASN A 96 -2.94 -5.39 -9.34
N VAL A 97 -1.64 -5.21 -9.10
CA VAL A 97 -1.14 -4.84 -7.78
C VAL A 97 0.14 -4.02 -7.89
N ALA A 98 0.33 -3.07 -6.99
CA ALA A 98 1.55 -2.29 -6.85
C ALA A 98 1.74 -1.87 -5.38
N PRO A 99 2.99 -1.75 -4.88
CA PRO A 99 4.24 -2.01 -5.59
C PRO A 99 4.55 -3.52 -5.72
N THR A 100 5.40 -3.89 -6.69
CA THR A 100 5.97 -5.25 -6.81
C THR A 100 7.43 -5.27 -6.33
N ASN A 101 8.07 -6.44 -6.27
CA ASN A 101 9.38 -6.72 -5.63
C ASN A 101 10.63 -5.95 -6.17
N ALA A 102 10.45 -4.89 -6.97
CA ALA A 102 11.53 -4.16 -7.62
C ALA A 102 11.86 -2.80 -6.99
N VAL A 103 11.35 -2.48 -5.79
CA VAL A 103 11.52 -1.13 -5.21
C VAL A 103 12.53 -1.11 -4.05
N GLU A 104 13.80 -0.85 -4.39
CA GLU A 104 14.89 -0.64 -3.41
C GLU A 104 15.09 0.84 -3.04
N GLU A 105 14.06 1.65 -3.28
CA GLU A 105 14.17 3.10 -3.29
C GLU A 105 13.67 3.72 -1.99
N THR A 106 14.27 4.83 -1.59
CA THR A 106 13.88 5.54 -0.35
C THR A 106 12.48 6.14 -0.44
N THR A 107 11.98 6.40 -1.65
CA THR A 107 10.62 6.85 -1.93
C THR A 107 9.98 5.90 -2.94
N VAL A 108 8.80 5.39 -2.61
CA VAL A 108 8.02 4.49 -3.46
C VAL A 108 6.76 5.22 -3.88
N THR A 109 6.56 5.41 -5.19
CA THR A 109 5.30 5.93 -5.73
C THR A 109 4.61 4.85 -6.54
N SER A 110 3.46 4.36 -6.06
CA SER A 110 2.61 3.42 -6.79
C SER A 110 1.53 4.18 -7.54
N SER A 111 1.43 3.95 -8.85
CA SER A 111 0.46 4.59 -9.72
C SER A 111 -0.41 3.54 -10.40
N VAL A 112 -1.69 3.86 -10.59
CA VAL A 112 -2.65 3.06 -11.33
C VAL A 112 -3.31 3.94 -12.38
N SER A 113 -3.40 3.42 -13.60
CA SER A 113 -4.03 4.08 -14.74
C SER A 113 -5.13 3.22 -15.32
N TYR A 114 -6.19 3.86 -15.76
CA TYR A 114 -7.33 3.27 -16.43
C TYR A 114 -7.52 3.89 -17.81
N GLN A 115 -7.77 3.04 -18.79
CA GLN A 115 -8.21 3.43 -20.13
C GLN A 115 -9.61 2.85 -20.37
N LEU A 116 -10.48 3.65 -21.01
CA LEU A 116 -11.82 3.22 -21.43
C LEU A 116 -11.80 1.87 -22.14
N GLY A 117 -12.78 1.03 -21.85
CA GLY A 117 -12.85 -0.36 -22.31
C GLY A 117 -12.19 -1.37 -21.37
N GLY A 118 -11.86 -1.00 -20.13
CA GLY A 118 -11.48 -1.94 -19.07
C GLY A 118 -9.97 -2.17 -18.88
N SER A 119 -9.11 -1.43 -19.58
CA SER A 119 -7.66 -1.63 -19.47
C SER A 119 -7.10 -0.93 -18.22
N VAL A 120 -6.62 -1.72 -17.27
CA VAL A 120 -5.98 -1.26 -16.02
C VAL A 120 -4.50 -1.58 -16.07
N LYS A 121 -3.65 -0.63 -15.64
CA LYS A 121 -2.23 -0.88 -15.36
C LYS A 121 -1.86 -0.31 -14.00
N ALA A 122 -1.09 -1.07 -13.23
CA ALA A 122 -0.52 -0.62 -11.96
C ALA A 122 1.00 -0.74 -12.03
N SER A 123 1.72 0.24 -11.51
CA SER A 123 3.18 0.28 -11.50
C SER A 123 3.68 1.00 -10.26
N ALA A 124 4.96 0.82 -9.94
CA ALA A 124 5.63 1.61 -8.91
C ALA A 124 6.94 2.19 -9.47
N THR A 125 7.20 3.46 -9.19
CA THR A 125 8.37 4.21 -9.66
C THR A 125 9.01 5.03 -8.52
N PRO A 126 10.32 5.30 -8.61
CA PRO A 126 10.99 6.23 -7.70
C PRO A 126 10.69 7.71 -8.03
N ASN A 127 10.40 8.02 -9.30
CA ASN A 127 10.37 9.40 -9.83
C ASN A 127 8.97 10.06 -9.80
N GLY A 128 8.18 9.79 -8.76
CA GLY A 128 6.83 10.35 -8.63
C GLY A 128 5.79 9.76 -9.60
N PRO A 129 4.57 10.31 -9.64
CA PRO A 129 3.47 9.70 -10.40
C PRO A 129 3.76 9.68 -11.90
N SER A 130 3.92 8.50 -12.50
CA SER A 130 3.88 8.37 -13.96
C SER A 130 2.43 8.18 -14.40
N ALA A 131 1.84 9.20 -15.03
CA ALA A 131 0.56 9.06 -15.73
C ALA A 131 0.65 8.03 -16.88
N GLU A 132 1.86 7.79 -17.37
CA GLU A 132 2.21 6.85 -18.44
C GLU A 132 2.70 5.51 -17.87
N ALA A 133 1.99 4.91 -16.91
CA ALA A 133 2.28 3.55 -16.47
C ALA A 133 2.02 2.53 -17.61
N GLY A 134 2.84 2.55 -18.66
CA GLY A 134 2.87 1.66 -19.81
C GLY A 134 1.60 1.61 -20.67
N ALA A 135 0.63 2.51 -20.53
CA ALA A 135 -0.58 2.48 -21.35
C ALA A 135 -0.24 2.81 -22.81
N THR A 136 -0.52 1.90 -23.74
CA THR A 136 -0.29 2.08 -25.19
C THR A 136 -1.39 2.94 -25.84
N GLY A 137 -2.08 3.77 -25.06
CA GLY A 137 -3.28 4.50 -25.45
C GLY A 137 -3.61 5.64 -24.48
N GLN A 138 -4.65 6.42 -24.79
CA GLN A 138 -5.06 7.58 -24.01
C GLN A 138 -5.55 7.17 -22.61
N VAL A 139 -4.77 7.51 -21.57
CA VAL A 139 -5.16 7.33 -20.17
C VAL A 139 -6.34 8.23 -19.86
N THR A 140 -7.38 7.64 -19.30
CA THR A 140 -8.66 8.30 -19.05
C THR A 140 -8.83 8.66 -17.57
N TRP A 141 -8.22 7.88 -16.69
CA TRP A 141 -8.17 8.15 -15.26
C TRP A 141 -6.88 7.58 -14.66
N SER A 142 -6.34 8.23 -13.64
CA SER A 142 -5.19 7.71 -12.89
C SER A 142 -5.23 8.16 -11.43
N ASP A 143 -4.61 7.37 -10.57
CA ASP A 143 -4.38 7.68 -9.15
C ASP A 143 -2.98 7.23 -8.73
N SER A 144 -2.44 7.83 -7.67
CA SER A 144 -1.10 7.49 -7.19
C SER A 144 -0.97 7.66 -5.68
N VAL A 145 -0.12 6.83 -5.07
CA VAL A 145 0.24 6.88 -3.65
C VAL A 145 1.76 6.89 -3.53
N SER A 146 2.29 7.77 -2.69
CA SER A 146 3.73 7.86 -2.43
C SER A 146 4.03 7.74 -0.94
N TYR A 147 5.08 6.99 -0.59
CA TYR A 147 5.57 6.88 0.77
C TYR A 147 7.09 6.78 0.81
N LYS A 148 7.68 7.20 1.93
CA LYS A 148 9.11 7.07 2.19
C LYS A 148 9.37 5.82 3.03
N GLN A 149 10.41 5.09 2.69
CA GLN A 149 10.83 3.86 3.37
C GLN A 149 12.32 3.87 3.71
N THR A 150 12.86 4.98 4.23
CA THR A 150 14.28 5.06 4.59
C THR A 150 14.69 3.92 5.52
N SER A 151 15.73 3.16 5.16
CA SER A 151 16.23 1.98 5.87
C SER A 151 15.30 0.75 5.86
N TYR A 152 14.19 0.79 5.12
CA TYR A 152 13.25 -0.32 4.94
C TYR A 152 13.09 -0.65 3.45
N LYS A 153 12.66 -1.87 3.17
CA LYS A 153 12.34 -2.33 1.81
C LYS A 153 10.96 -2.98 1.80
N THR A 154 10.19 -2.69 0.75
CA THR A 154 8.87 -3.27 0.54
C THR A 154 8.97 -4.49 -0.37
N ASN A 155 8.48 -5.64 0.09
CA ASN A 155 8.27 -6.81 -0.76
C ASN A 155 6.80 -7.19 -0.80
N LEU A 156 6.35 -7.59 -1.98
CA LEU A 156 5.15 -8.36 -2.21
C LEU A 156 5.46 -9.85 -1.93
N ILE A 157 4.90 -10.36 -0.84
CA ILE A 157 5.19 -11.70 -0.31
C ILE A 157 4.07 -12.71 -0.58
N ASP A 158 2.85 -12.25 -0.87
CA ASP A 158 1.76 -13.09 -1.37
C ASP A 158 0.96 -12.32 -2.43
N GLN A 159 0.67 -12.99 -3.55
CA GLN A 159 -0.21 -12.50 -4.59
C GLN A 159 -0.97 -13.68 -5.19
N THR A 160 -2.25 -13.75 -4.86
CA THR A 160 -3.23 -14.62 -5.51
C THR A 160 -4.38 -13.77 -6.03
N ASN A 161 -5.33 -14.40 -6.69
CA ASN A 161 -6.53 -13.69 -7.13
C ASN A 161 -7.50 -13.35 -5.97
N LYS A 162 -7.17 -13.73 -4.72
CA LYS A 162 -7.95 -13.47 -3.49
C LYS A 162 -7.18 -12.80 -2.37
N ASN A 163 -5.86 -12.97 -2.35
CA ASN A 163 -4.99 -12.46 -1.31
C ASN A 163 -3.90 -11.62 -1.94
N VAL A 164 -3.55 -10.55 -1.26
CA VAL A 164 -2.32 -9.83 -1.51
C VAL A 164 -1.71 -9.44 -0.18
N LYS A 165 -0.40 -9.61 -0.05
CA LYS A 165 0.32 -9.24 1.16
C LYS A 165 1.67 -8.62 0.83
N TRP A 166 1.95 -7.50 1.47
CA TRP A 166 3.25 -6.87 1.51
C TRP A 166 3.84 -6.93 2.91
N ASN A 167 5.17 -7.00 2.96
CA ASN A 167 5.92 -6.59 4.13
C ASN A 167 6.85 -5.42 3.81
N VAL A 168 6.99 -4.51 4.76
CA VAL A 168 7.96 -3.42 4.74
C VAL A 168 8.94 -3.73 5.85
N PHE A 169 10.06 -4.36 5.52
CA PHE A 169 11.01 -4.90 6.48
C PHE A 169 12.27 -4.04 6.58
N PHE A 170 12.87 -4.00 7.77
CA PHE A 170 14.12 -3.29 8.00
C PHE A 170 15.24 -3.92 7.17
N ASN A 171 15.90 -3.12 6.32
CA ASN A 171 16.91 -3.59 5.38
C ASN A 171 18.33 -3.08 5.70
N GLY A 172 18.49 -2.23 6.72
CA GLY A 172 19.78 -1.70 7.15
C GLY A 172 20.45 -0.83 6.08
N TYR A 173 20.24 0.48 6.17
CA TYR A 173 21.00 1.48 5.41
C TYR A 173 21.67 2.42 6.40
#